data_AF-A0A2N1RLA5-F1
#
_entry.id   AF-A0A2N1RLA5-F1
#
_cell.length_a   1.000
_cell.length_b   1.000
_cell.length_c   1.000
_cell.angle_alpha   90.00
_cell.angle_beta   90.00
_cell.angle_gamma   90.00
#
_symmetry.space_group_name_H-M   'P 1'
#
loop_
_entity.id
_entity.type
_entity.pdbx_description
1 polymer ?
#
loop_
_entity_poly.entity_id
_entity_poly.type
_entity_poly.pdbx_seq_one_letter_code
_entity_poly.pdbx_strand_id
1 'polypeptide(L)'
;SEFNPITPKKTLASAIQIGDPVSVQKAIKTLKNFNGIVEQASEEELAEAAALADRTGMYSCPHTGVALAVLIKLLAKQKISKTDRVIIVSTAHGLKFSEFKVGYHEKTLEGIKSIHANEPISVKPDSGLVKEVLEKELAIRLK
;
A
#
# COMPACT_ATOMS: atom_id res chain seq x y z
N SER A 1 10.71 -27.20 2.64
CA SER A 1 9.61 -27.03 1.68
C SER A 1 10.20 -26.77 0.31
N GLU A 2 9.81 -27.55 -0.69
CA GLU A 2 10.10 -27.26 -2.10
C GLU A 2 9.10 -26.22 -2.61
N PHE A 3 9.54 -25.38 -3.55
CA PHE A 3 8.69 -24.39 -4.20
C PHE A 3 8.00 -25.04 -5.41
N ASN A 4 6.71 -24.76 -5.56
CA ASN A 4 5.93 -25.17 -6.72
C ASN A 4 5.39 -23.92 -7.42
N PRO A 5 5.60 -23.78 -8.75
CA PRO A 5 5.01 -22.72 -9.54
C PRO A 5 3.49 -22.66 -9.40
N ILE A 6 2.94 -21.46 -9.45
CA ILE A 6 1.50 -21.21 -9.47
C ILE A 6 1.11 -20.37 -10.68
N THR A 7 -0.17 -20.38 -11.05
CA THR A 7 -0.68 -19.37 -11.99
C THR A 7 -0.93 -18.07 -11.23
N PRO A 8 -0.30 -16.95 -11.58
CA PRO A 8 -0.50 -15.70 -10.87
C PRO A 8 -1.91 -15.15 -11.12
N LYS A 9 -2.56 -14.69 -10.06
CA LYS A 9 -3.82 -13.95 -10.16
C LYS A 9 -3.55 -12.47 -10.42
N LYS A 10 -4.54 -11.74 -10.94
CA LYS A 10 -4.44 -10.28 -11.07
C LYS A 10 -4.21 -9.63 -9.70
N THR A 11 -3.36 -8.61 -9.68
CA THR A 11 -3.06 -7.80 -8.50
C THR A 11 -2.85 -6.34 -8.91
N LEU A 12 -3.20 -5.41 -8.04
CA LEU A 12 -2.88 -3.98 -8.20
C LEU A 12 -1.37 -3.73 -8.19
N ALA A 13 -0.60 -4.64 -7.60
CA ALA A 13 0.85 -4.64 -7.63
C ALA A 13 1.41 -5.36 -8.87
N SER A 14 0.96 -4.96 -10.06
CA SER A 14 1.19 -5.68 -11.34
C SER A 14 2.64 -6.11 -11.61
N ALA A 15 3.66 -5.34 -11.19
CA ALA A 15 5.07 -5.73 -11.42
C ALA A 15 5.55 -6.94 -10.60
N ILE A 16 4.79 -7.41 -9.60
CA ILE A 16 5.07 -8.65 -8.85
C ILE A 16 4.04 -9.74 -9.14
N GLN A 17 3.25 -9.60 -10.22
CA GLN A 17 2.33 -10.63 -10.69
C GLN A 17 3.10 -11.80 -11.33
N ILE A 18 3.82 -12.56 -10.51
CA ILE A 18 4.75 -13.62 -10.92
C ILE A 18 4.41 -14.89 -10.17
N GLY A 19 4.07 -15.95 -10.90
CA GLY A 19 3.74 -17.25 -10.33
C GLY A 19 4.90 -18.26 -10.34
N ASP A 20 5.91 -18.02 -11.19
CA ASP A 20 7.15 -18.81 -11.27
C ASP A 20 8.38 -17.87 -11.35
N PRO A 21 8.97 -17.48 -10.21
CA PRO A 21 10.09 -16.56 -10.20
C PRO A 21 11.38 -17.27 -10.63
N VAL A 22 12.01 -16.78 -11.70
CA VAL A 22 13.26 -17.32 -12.28
C VAL A 22 14.37 -17.52 -11.25
N SER A 23 14.44 -16.67 -10.21
CA SER A 23 15.47 -16.73 -9.17
C SER A 23 14.97 -17.27 -7.82
N VAL A 24 13.89 -18.05 -7.80
CA VAL A 24 13.27 -18.54 -6.55
C VAL A 24 14.24 -19.33 -5.66
N GLN A 25 15.10 -20.17 -6.24
CA GLN A 25 16.08 -20.94 -5.47
C GLN A 25 17.12 -20.05 -4.78
N LYS A 26 17.52 -18.95 -5.42
CA LYS A 26 18.41 -17.94 -4.81
C LYS A 26 17.69 -17.25 -3.65
N ALA A 27 16.42 -16.87 -3.83
CA ALA A 27 15.62 -16.26 -2.77
C ALA A 27 15.45 -17.19 -1.55
N ILE A 28 15.10 -18.47 -1.77
CA ILE A 28 14.96 -19.47 -0.70
C ILE A 28 16.27 -19.64 0.07
N LYS A 29 17.41 -19.73 -0.63
CA LYS A 29 18.73 -19.83 0.00
C LYS A 29 19.02 -18.60 0.87
N THR A 30 18.80 -17.39 0.36
CA THR A 30 19.01 -16.16 1.11
C THR A 30 18.11 -16.10 2.35
N LEU A 31 16.81 -16.40 2.21
CA LEU A 31 15.88 -16.43 3.34
C LEU A 31 16.35 -17.40 4.44
N LYS A 32 16.81 -18.60 4.08
CA LYS A 32 17.36 -19.56 5.07
C LYS A 32 18.62 -19.05 5.75
N ASN A 33 19.53 -18.42 5.00
CA ASN A 33 20.80 -17.92 5.55
C ASN A 33 20.62 -16.76 6.54
N PHE A 34 19.56 -15.96 6.37
CA PHE A 34 19.32 -14.76 7.17
C PHE A 34 18.09 -14.88 8.09
N ASN A 35 17.58 -16.10 8.31
CA ASN A 35 16.34 -16.36 9.06
C ASN A 35 15.17 -15.47 8.60
N GLY A 36 15.09 -15.25 7.29
CA GLY A 36 14.11 -14.39 6.64
C GLY A 36 12.69 -14.96 6.71
N ILE A 37 11.73 -14.05 6.65
CA ILE A 37 10.29 -14.36 6.68
C ILE A 37 9.70 -14.06 5.30
N VAL A 38 8.79 -14.91 4.86
CA VAL A 38 7.92 -14.65 3.69
C VAL A 38 6.51 -14.43 4.22
N GLU A 39 5.89 -13.36 3.75
CA GLU A 39 4.52 -12.98 4.08
C GLU A 39 3.83 -12.44 2.83
N GLN A 40 2.51 -12.38 2.89
CA GLN A 40 1.66 -11.91 1.80
C GLN A 40 0.74 -10.80 2.29
N ALA A 41 0.32 -9.93 1.37
CA ALA A 41 -0.72 -8.93 1.61
C ALA A 41 -1.88 -9.16 0.64
N SER A 42 -3.12 -9.00 1.12
CA SER A 42 -4.28 -8.92 0.24
C SER A 42 -4.30 -7.61 -0.54
N GLU A 43 -5.15 -7.52 -1.58
CA GLU A 43 -5.36 -6.29 -2.33
C GLU A 43 -5.87 -5.15 -1.44
N GLU A 44 -6.71 -5.45 -0.46
CA GLU A 44 -7.17 -4.45 0.51
C GLU A 44 -6.03 -4.03 1.45
N GLU A 45 -5.28 -4.99 2.00
CA GLU A 45 -4.15 -4.68 2.90
C GLU A 45 -3.09 -3.80 2.22
N LEU A 46 -2.70 -4.11 0.98
CA LEU A 46 -1.68 -3.34 0.26
C LEU A 46 -2.19 -1.95 -0.12
N ALA A 47 -3.47 -1.82 -0.48
CA ALA A 47 -4.05 -0.55 -0.88
C ALA A 47 -4.19 0.40 0.31
N GLU A 48 -4.68 -0.12 1.44
CA GLU A 48 -4.79 0.61 2.69
C GLU A 48 -3.43 1.05 3.23
N ALA A 49 -2.43 0.16 3.20
CA ALA A 49 -1.08 0.49 3.63
C ALA A 49 -0.44 1.58 2.75
N ALA A 50 -0.66 1.52 1.42
CA ALA A 50 -0.17 2.55 0.51
C ALA A 50 -0.83 3.90 0.79
N ALA A 51 -2.15 3.95 0.96
CA ALA A 51 -2.88 5.17 1.29
C ALA A 51 -2.44 5.77 2.63
N LEU A 52 -2.22 4.93 3.64
CA LEU A 52 -1.74 5.37 4.95
C LEU A 52 -0.33 6.00 4.85
N ALA A 53 0.58 5.40 4.08
CA ALA A 53 1.89 5.96 3.85
C ALA A 53 1.83 7.29 3.10
N ASP A 54 0.97 7.41 2.09
CA ASP A 54 0.84 8.64 1.31
C ASP A 54 0.32 9.81 2.17
N ARG A 55 -0.49 9.55 3.21
CA ARG A 55 -0.88 10.56 4.21
C ARG A 55 0.28 11.16 5.00
N THR A 56 1.46 10.54 4.97
CA THR A 56 2.69 11.06 5.60
C THR A 56 3.56 11.89 4.65
N GLY A 57 3.07 12.17 3.44
CA GLY A 57 3.81 12.92 2.40
C GLY A 57 4.60 12.02 1.45
N MET A 58 4.43 10.70 1.54
CA MET A 58 4.99 9.78 0.56
C MET A 58 4.15 9.73 -0.73
N TYR A 59 4.73 9.17 -1.78
CA TYR A 59 3.98 8.79 -2.98
C TYR A 59 4.55 7.49 -3.54
N SER A 60 4.21 6.39 -2.86
CA SER A 60 4.87 5.10 -3.05
C SER A 60 4.21 4.22 -4.13
N CYS A 61 4.92 3.23 -4.66
CA CYS A 61 4.35 2.26 -5.59
C CYS A 61 3.54 1.17 -4.84
N PRO A 62 2.63 0.44 -5.52
CA PRO A 62 1.86 -0.64 -4.89
C PRO A 62 2.71 -1.72 -4.20
N HIS A 63 3.92 -2.01 -4.72
CA HIS A 63 4.87 -2.97 -4.11
C HIS A 63 5.36 -2.51 -2.74
N THR A 64 5.58 -1.20 -2.58
CA THR A 64 5.85 -0.61 -1.27
C THR A 64 4.64 -0.76 -0.36
N GLY A 65 3.42 -0.62 -0.88
CA GLY A 65 2.18 -0.93 -0.16
C GLY A 65 2.16 -2.37 0.40
N VAL A 66 2.54 -3.36 -0.42
CA VAL A 66 2.70 -4.76 0.05
C VAL A 66 3.71 -4.88 1.18
N ALA A 67 4.89 -4.27 1.03
CA ALA A 67 5.94 -4.32 2.04
C ALA A 67 5.50 -3.64 3.36
N LEU A 68 4.79 -2.52 3.28
CA LEU A 68 4.25 -1.81 4.44
C LEU A 68 3.12 -2.60 5.12
N ALA A 69 2.22 -3.20 4.36
CA ALA A 69 1.18 -4.08 4.88
C ALA A 69 1.78 -5.24 5.67
N VAL A 70 2.82 -5.89 5.11
CA VAL A 70 3.55 -6.95 5.79
C VAL A 70 4.26 -6.44 7.04
N LEU A 71 4.89 -5.25 7.01
CA LEU A 71 5.49 -4.64 8.19
C LEU A 71 4.46 -4.44 9.31
N ILE A 72 3.28 -3.91 8.99
CA ILE A 72 2.18 -3.73 9.96
C ILE A 72 1.78 -5.08 10.57
N LYS A 73 1.63 -6.13 9.75
CA LYS A 73 1.32 -7.49 10.22
C LYS A 73 2.42 -8.06 11.13
N LEU A 74 3.69 -7.89 10.77
CA LEU A 74 4.81 -8.41 11.54
C LEU A 74 5.01 -7.66 12.87
N LEU A 75 4.74 -6.36 12.91
CA LEU A 75 4.67 -5.58 14.15
C LEU A 75 3.53 -6.08 15.06
N ALA A 76 2.33 -6.30 14.50
CA ALA A 76 1.18 -6.82 15.25
C ALA A 76 1.44 -8.23 15.81
N LYS A 77 2.16 -9.08 15.05
CA LYS A 77 2.59 -10.43 15.46
C LYS A 77 3.83 -10.43 16.36
N GLN A 78 4.38 -9.26 16.71
CA GLN A 78 5.61 -9.11 17.50
C GLN A 78 6.82 -9.88 16.91
N LYS A 79 6.85 -10.03 15.58
CA LYS A 79 8.00 -10.60 14.84
C LYS A 79 9.06 -9.55 14.53
N ILE A 80 8.65 -8.28 14.51
CA ILE A 80 9.50 -7.10 14.45
C ILE A 80 9.17 -6.26 15.69
N SER A 81 10.19 -5.77 16.39
CA SER A 81 10.03 -4.87 17.53
C SER A 81 9.75 -3.45 17.09
N LYS A 82 9.03 -2.68 17.92
CA LYS A 82 8.79 -1.25 17.69
C LYS A 82 10.07 -0.40 17.70
N THR A 83 11.16 -0.93 18.26
CA THR A 83 12.46 -0.27 18.33
C THR A 83 13.42 -0.71 17.22
N ASP A 84 13.02 -1.66 16.38
CA ASP A 84 13.89 -2.17 15.32
C ASP A 84 14.06 -1.13 14.22
N ARG A 85 15.29 -1.06 13.68
CA ARG A 85 15.55 -0.28 12.49
C ARG A 85 15.14 -1.09 11.26
N VAL A 86 14.06 -0.68 10.62
CA VAL A 86 13.52 -1.33 9.42
C VAL A 86 13.80 -0.48 8.18
N ILE A 87 14.22 -1.12 7.10
CA ILE A 87 14.37 -0.50 5.78
C ILE A 87 13.37 -1.15 4.83
N ILE A 88 12.50 -0.34 4.23
CA ILE A 88 11.60 -0.77 3.16
C ILE A 88 12.21 -0.35 1.83
N VAL A 89 12.31 -1.30 0.89
CA VAL A 89 12.86 -1.04 -0.45
C VAL A 89 11.72 -0.70 -1.39
N SER A 90 11.68 0.54 -1.87
CA SER A 90 10.80 0.96 -2.97
C SER A 90 11.51 0.73 -4.30
N THR A 91 10.94 -0.13 -5.15
CA THR A 91 11.55 -0.54 -6.42
C THR A 91 11.07 0.28 -7.61
N ALA A 92 10.03 1.11 -7.43
CA ALA A 92 9.47 1.94 -8.48
C ALA A 92 8.92 3.26 -7.92
N HIS A 93 8.90 4.29 -8.76
CA HIS A 93 8.31 5.58 -8.42
C HIS A 93 6.77 5.49 -8.43
N GLY A 94 6.09 6.10 -7.45
CA GLY A 94 4.62 6.07 -7.36
C GLY A 94 3.90 6.67 -8.57
N LEU A 95 4.53 7.63 -9.27
CA LEU A 95 3.99 8.24 -10.51
C LEU A 95 3.70 7.23 -11.63
N LYS A 96 4.29 6.04 -11.61
CA LYS A 96 3.95 4.97 -12.57
C LYS A 96 2.58 4.33 -12.29
N PHE A 97 1.96 4.66 -11.15
CA PHE A 97 0.77 4.00 -10.63
C PHE A 97 -0.28 5.01 -10.16
N SER A 98 -0.35 6.19 -10.81
CA SER A 98 -1.32 7.22 -10.45
C SER A 98 -2.77 6.74 -10.56
N GLU A 99 -3.12 5.93 -11.58
CA GLU A 99 -4.46 5.34 -11.73
C GLU A 99 -4.89 4.48 -10.54
N PHE A 100 -3.96 3.72 -9.95
CA PHE A 100 -4.24 2.96 -8.74
C PHE A 100 -4.62 3.87 -7.57
N LYS A 101 -3.92 5.00 -7.41
CA LYS A 101 -4.19 5.96 -6.33
C LYS A 101 -5.47 6.75 -6.57
N VAL A 102 -5.71 7.20 -7.79
CA VAL A 102 -6.97 7.84 -8.20
C VAL A 102 -8.12 6.90 -7.91
N GLY A 103 -8.06 5.66 -8.41
CA GLY A 103 -9.12 4.68 -8.19
C GLY A 103 -9.34 4.35 -6.70
N TYR A 104 -8.28 4.30 -5.89
CA TYR A 104 -8.41 4.12 -4.44
C TYR A 104 -9.19 5.28 -3.81
N HIS A 105 -8.79 6.53 -4.08
CA HIS A 105 -9.41 7.71 -3.49
C HIS A 105 -10.81 7.98 -4.03
N GLU A 106 -11.13 7.57 -5.26
CA GLU A 106 -12.47 7.64 -5.87
C GLU A 106 -13.34 6.40 -5.55
N LYS A 107 -12.82 5.45 -4.76
CA LYS A 107 -13.52 4.21 -4.36
C LYS A 107 -14.01 3.36 -5.54
N THR A 108 -13.24 3.33 -6.63
CA THR A 108 -13.56 2.57 -7.85
C THR A 108 -12.83 1.23 -7.92
N LEU A 109 -11.90 0.94 -7.01
CA LEU A 109 -11.20 -0.34 -6.96
C LEU A 109 -12.13 -1.46 -6.46
N GLU A 110 -12.26 -2.51 -7.26
CA GLU A 110 -13.12 -3.66 -6.94
C GLU A 110 -12.66 -4.38 -5.66
N GLY A 111 -13.60 -4.59 -4.73
CA GLY A 111 -13.34 -5.35 -3.50
C GLY A 111 -12.51 -4.62 -2.44
N ILE A 112 -12.27 -3.31 -2.59
CA ILE A 112 -11.50 -2.49 -1.65
C ILE A 112 -12.42 -1.43 -1.05
N LYS A 113 -12.45 -1.34 0.28
CA LYS A 113 -13.33 -0.39 0.99
C LYS A 113 -12.83 1.05 0.91
N SER A 114 -11.53 1.24 0.72
CA SER A 114 -10.86 2.53 0.69
C SER A 114 -11.17 3.39 1.93
N ILE A 115 -10.88 2.86 3.12
CA ILE A 115 -11.24 3.52 4.40
C ILE A 115 -10.49 4.84 4.62
N HIS A 116 -9.37 5.06 3.92
CA HIS A 116 -8.61 6.30 3.93
C HIS A 116 -8.77 7.11 2.62
N ALA A 117 -9.82 6.86 1.84
CA ALA A 117 -10.14 7.67 0.66
C ALA A 117 -10.24 9.17 1.02
N ASN A 118 -9.85 10.01 0.07
CA ASN A 118 -9.85 11.47 0.22
C ASN A 118 -10.35 12.06 -1.10
N GLU A 119 -11.67 12.05 -1.25
CA GLU A 119 -12.35 12.51 -2.46
C GLU A 119 -12.32 14.03 -2.55
N PRO A 120 -12.15 14.61 -3.75
CA PRO A 120 -12.36 16.03 -3.97
C PRO A 120 -13.77 16.45 -3.57
N ILE A 121 -13.89 17.52 -2.80
CA ILE A 121 -15.19 18.10 -2.45
C ILE A 121 -15.57 19.10 -3.53
N SER A 122 -16.62 18.79 -4.30
CA SER A 122 -17.12 19.67 -5.36
C SER A 122 -17.94 20.81 -4.77
N VAL A 123 -17.58 22.04 -5.11
CA VAL A 123 -18.26 23.27 -4.65
C VAL A 123 -18.52 24.17 -5.85
N LYS A 124 -19.63 24.92 -5.81
CA LYS A 124 -19.91 25.95 -6.83
C LYS A 124 -18.82 27.03 -6.82
N PRO A 125 -18.57 27.72 -7.95
CA PRO A 125 -17.57 28.80 -8.02
C PRO A 125 -18.06 30.07 -7.29
N ASP A 126 -18.22 29.96 -5.97
CA ASP A 126 -18.68 31.00 -5.07
C ASP A 126 -17.76 31.05 -3.85
N SER A 127 -17.19 32.22 -3.56
CA SER A 127 -16.20 32.37 -2.50
C SER A 127 -16.78 32.14 -1.10
N GLY A 128 -18.07 32.44 -0.89
CA GLY A 128 -18.75 32.20 0.38
C GLY A 128 -18.89 30.71 0.65
N LEU A 129 -19.39 29.97 -0.33
CA LEU A 129 -19.53 28.51 -0.25
C LEU A 129 -18.17 27.79 -0.10
N VAL A 130 -17.14 28.25 -0.81
CA VAL A 130 -15.78 27.70 -0.66
C VAL A 130 -15.26 27.92 0.76
N LYS A 131 -15.45 29.11 1.32
CA LYS A 131 -15.03 29.42 2.70
C LYS A 131 -15.75 28.53 3.72
N GLU A 132 -17.08 28.38 3.60
CA GLU A 132 -17.86 27.52 4.50
C GLU A 132 -17.37 26.07 4.50
N VAL A 133 -17.08 25.52 3.31
CA VAL A 133 -16.53 24.16 3.18
C VAL A 133 -15.15 24.06 3.80
N LEU A 134 -14.26 25.04 3.57
CA LEU A 134 -12.93 25.05 4.17
C LEU A 134 -12.99 25.08 5.70
N GLU A 135 -13.81 25.96 6.28
CA GLU A 135 -13.97 26.08 7.74
C GLU A 135 -14.49 24.78 8.36
N LYS A 136 -15.53 24.18 7.74
CA LYS A 136 -16.09 22.89 8.16
C LYS A 136 -15.03 21.78 8.14
N GLU A 137 -14.32 21.65 7.03
CA GLU A 137 -13.36 20.55 6.82
C GLU A 137 -12.09 20.70 7.67
N LEU A 138 -11.60 21.92 7.88
CA LEU A 138 -10.51 22.20 8.81
C LEU A 138 -10.89 21.82 10.24
N ALA A 139 -12.12 22.16 10.67
CA ALA A 139 -12.61 21.82 12.01
C ALA A 139 -12.74 20.30 12.23
N ILE A 140 -13.04 19.53 11.17
CA ILE A 140 -13.09 18.06 11.23
C ILE A 140 -11.68 17.46 11.33
N ARG A 141 -10.72 17.98 10.55
CA ARG A 141 -9.37 17.40 10.43
C ARG A 141 -8.38 17.80 11.52
N LEU A 142 -8.66 18.87 12.27
CA LEU A 142 -7.86 19.31 13.41
C LEU A 142 -8.26 18.65 14.75
N LYS A 143 -9.33 17.85 14.76
CA LYS A 143 -9.69 16.99 15.89
C LYS A 143 -9.02 15.63 15.77
#